data_AF-A0A5E5Q3I9-F1
#
_entry.id   AF-A0A5E5Q3I9-F1
#
_cell.length_a   1.000
_cell.length_b   1.000
_cell.length_c   1.000
_cell.angle_alpha   90.00
_cell.angle_beta   90.00
_cell.angle_gamma   90.00
#
_symmetry.space_group_name_H-M   'P 1'
#
loop_
_entity.id
_entity.type
_entity.pdbx_description
1 polymer ?
#
loop_
_entity_poly.entity_id
_entity_poly.type
_entity_poly.pdbx_seq_one_letter_code
_entity_poly.pdbx_strand_id
1 'polypeptide(L)'
;EIQDCIMEQAPLLSNISPARLYEECIKLFQNKYSFQVYEQLEYYGLLKHLFKQTHKDAFIKKACINTSQRIKQNKPVTPAFLFAVFLWQAQNNRFTHIKKKQRSFNLAMMQACDETIIQQIKQVSLPKYLTARIRDIWMMQSKLEKMHPKKVQFLLGHPRFRMGYDFLVLRSKSINPELKEAADFWTKVQEKPLDMNNHPA
;
A
#
# COMPACT_ATOMS: atom_id res chain seq x y z
N GLU A 1 5.95 -26.67 -22.68
CA GLU A 1 4.52 -26.92 -22.91
C GLU A 1 3.60 -26.15 -21.96
N ILE A 2 3.31 -26.60 -20.73
CA ILE A 2 2.35 -25.88 -19.84
C ILE A 2 2.78 -24.43 -19.56
N GLN A 3 4.06 -24.20 -19.30
CA GLN A 3 4.59 -22.86 -19.02
C GLN A 3 4.42 -21.90 -20.20
N ASP A 4 4.71 -22.38 -21.41
CA ASP A 4 4.60 -21.60 -22.65
C ASP A 4 3.14 -21.25 -22.91
N CYS A 5 2.23 -22.21 -22.75
CA CYS A 5 0.78 -21.97 -22.86
C CYS A 5 0.29 -20.89 -21.88
N ILE A 6 0.79 -20.87 -20.64
CA ILE A 6 0.41 -19.82 -19.67
C ILE A 6 0.82 -18.43 -20.18
N MET A 7 2.03 -18.30 -20.71
CA MET A 7 2.53 -17.01 -21.21
C MET A 7 1.78 -16.55 -22.46
N GLU A 8 1.53 -17.46 -23.40
CA GLU A 8 0.79 -17.19 -24.64
C GLU A 8 -0.65 -16.78 -24.36
N GLN A 9 -1.29 -17.43 -23.38
CA GLN A 9 -2.70 -17.19 -23.03
C GLN A 9 -2.88 -16.13 -21.95
N ALA A 10 -1.81 -15.55 -21.38
CA ALA A 10 -1.87 -14.48 -20.39
C ALA A 10 -2.83 -13.32 -20.75
N PRO A 11 -2.90 -12.85 -22.03
CA PRO A 11 -3.84 -11.81 -22.42
C PRO A 11 -5.31 -12.14 -22.16
N LEU A 12 -5.70 -13.42 -22.14
CA LEU A 12 -7.07 -13.87 -21.87
C LEU A 12 -7.57 -13.47 -20.47
N LEU A 13 -6.68 -13.17 -19.52
CA LEU A 13 -7.09 -12.61 -18.22
C LEU A 13 -7.94 -11.34 -18.38
N SER A 14 -7.74 -10.58 -19.46
CA SER A 14 -8.48 -9.36 -19.76
C SER A 14 -9.95 -9.61 -20.10
N ASN A 15 -10.32 -10.86 -20.43
CA ASN A 15 -11.69 -11.29 -20.70
C ASN A 15 -12.43 -11.72 -19.42
N ILE A 16 -11.72 -11.85 -18.30
CA ILE A 16 -12.31 -12.23 -17.01
C ILE A 16 -12.86 -10.97 -16.34
N SER A 17 -14.00 -11.10 -15.66
CA SER A 17 -14.59 -9.96 -14.94
C SER A 17 -13.62 -9.42 -13.87
N PRO A 18 -13.50 -8.08 -13.72
CA PRO A 18 -12.63 -7.49 -12.70
C PRO A 18 -12.97 -7.93 -11.26
N ALA A 19 -14.24 -8.27 -10.99
CA ALA A 19 -14.68 -8.80 -9.71
C ALA A 19 -14.11 -10.19 -9.44
N ARG A 20 -14.10 -11.08 -10.43
CA ARG A 20 -13.50 -12.41 -10.29
C ARG A 20 -11.98 -12.31 -10.11
N LEU A 21 -11.33 -11.43 -10.86
CA LEU A 21 -9.89 -11.20 -10.70
C LEU A 21 -9.54 -10.67 -9.30
N TYR A 22 -10.42 -9.89 -8.66
CA TYR A 22 -10.24 -9.44 -7.29
C TYR A 22 -10.23 -10.60 -6.29
N GLU A 23 -11.20 -11.52 -6.39
CA GLU A 23 -11.23 -12.71 -5.55
C GLU A 23 -9.97 -13.55 -5.70
N GLU A 24 -9.52 -13.76 -6.94
CA GLU A 24 -8.30 -14.51 -7.21
C GLU A 24 -7.05 -13.78 -6.70
N CYS A 25 -6.97 -12.45 -6.83
CA CYS A 25 -5.88 -11.65 -6.24
C CYS A 25 -5.80 -11.84 -4.72
N ILE A 26 -6.93 -11.88 -4.02
CA ILE A 26 -6.93 -12.16 -2.58
C ILE A 26 -6.31 -13.53 -2.30
N LYS A 27 -6.73 -14.58 -3.00
CA LYS A 27 -6.20 -15.95 -2.81
C LYS A 27 -4.70 -16.04 -3.15
N LEU A 28 -4.28 -15.40 -4.24
CA LEU A 28 -2.90 -15.39 -4.73
C LEU A 28 -1.94 -14.69 -3.77
N PHE A 29 -2.36 -13.60 -3.13
CA PHE A 29 -1.45 -12.82 -2.28
C PHE A 29 -1.65 -13.05 -0.78
N GLN A 30 -2.81 -13.53 -0.33
CA GLN A 30 -3.07 -13.85 1.08
C GLN A 30 -2.84 -15.33 1.38
N ASN A 31 -1.63 -15.80 1.08
CA ASN A 31 -1.17 -17.13 1.46
C ASN A 31 0.29 -17.10 1.96
N LYS A 32 0.80 -18.27 2.35
CA LYS A 32 2.14 -18.46 2.94
C LYS A 32 3.31 -18.27 1.95
N TYR A 33 3.02 -18.06 0.66
CA TYR A 33 3.95 -17.95 -0.46
C TYR A 33 3.74 -16.66 -1.27
N SER A 34 3.21 -15.61 -0.65
CA SER A 34 2.77 -14.37 -1.32
C SER A 34 3.82 -13.75 -2.25
N PHE A 35 5.10 -13.73 -1.84
CA PHE A 35 6.16 -13.14 -2.66
C PHE A 35 6.56 -14.06 -3.82
N GLN A 36 6.62 -15.37 -3.58
CA GLN A 36 6.87 -16.34 -4.65
C GLN A 36 5.77 -16.27 -5.71
N VAL A 37 4.51 -16.15 -5.30
CA VAL A 37 3.38 -15.95 -6.23
C VAL A 37 3.57 -14.66 -7.02
N TYR A 38 3.95 -13.55 -6.39
CA TYR A 38 4.27 -12.31 -7.10
C TYR A 38 5.34 -12.53 -8.17
N GLU A 39 6.45 -13.20 -7.83
CA GLU A 39 7.55 -13.44 -8.76
C GLU A 39 7.14 -14.34 -9.93
N GLN A 40 6.31 -15.36 -9.69
CA GLN A 40 5.78 -16.21 -10.76
C GLN A 40 4.81 -15.44 -11.66
N LEU A 41 3.90 -14.63 -11.09
CA LEU A 41 3.00 -13.79 -11.89
C LEU A 41 3.76 -12.79 -12.77
N GLU A 42 4.86 -12.24 -12.27
CA GLU A 42 5.73 -11.35 -13.05
C GLU A 42 6.46 -12.12 -14.15
N TYR A 43 7.08 -13.26 -13.80
CA TYR A 43 7.80 -14.13 -14.74
C TYR A 43 6.92 -14.59 -15.91
N TYR A 44 5.70 -15.04 -15.63
CA TYR A 44 4.73 -15.46 -16.66
C TYR A 44 4.02 -14.30 -17.36
N GLY A 45 4.36 -13.05 -17.05
CA GLY A 45 3.74 -11.88 -17.66
C GLY A 45 2.27 -11.67 -17.29
N LEU A 46 1.76 -12.36 -16.25
CA LEU A 46 0.38 -12.26 -15.76
C LEU A 46 0.16 -11.01 -14.92
N LEU A 47 1.20 -10.57 -14.18
CA LEU A 47 1.10 -9.44 -13.26
C LEU A 47 0.61 -8.17 -13.96
N LYS A 48 1.05 -7.90 -15.19
CA LYS A 48 0.64 -6.70 -15.95
C LYS A 48 -0.87 -6.65 -16.26
N HIS A 49 -1.54 -7.80 -16.30
CA HIS A 49 -2.98 -7.89 -16.53
C HIS A 49 -3.77 -7.65 -15.24
N LEU A 50 -3.17 -7.90 -14.08
CA LEU A 50 -3.76 -7.67 -12.76
C LEU A 50 -3.43 -6.28 -12.21
N PHE A 51 -2.19 -5.83 -12.40
CA PHE A 51 -1.61 -4.63 -11.80
C PHE A 51 -0.64 -3.95 -12.78
N LYS A 52 -1.14 -3.40 -13.89
CA LYS A 52 -0.31 -2.76 -14.93
C LYS A 52 0.56 -1.63 -14.40
N GLN A 53 0.10 -0.94 -13.37
CA GLN A 53 0.77 0.22 -12.78
C GLN A 53 1.84 -0.18 -11.74
N THR A 54 1.99 -1.48 -11.45
CA THR A 54 2.87 -1.97 -10.39
C THR A 54 4.19 -2.46 -10.97
N HIS A 55 5.29 -2.04 -10.34
CA HIS A 55 6.64 -2.47 -10.66
C HIS A 55 7.28 -3.06 -9.42
N LYS A 56 8.08 -4.11 -9.60
CA LYS A 56 8.78 -4.77 -8.49
C LYS A 56 9.73 -3.81 -7.81
N ASP A 57 9.61 -3.73 -6.48
CA ASP A 57 10.53 -3.02 -5.62
C ASP A 57 10.72 -3.74 -4.27
N ALA A 58 11.59 -3.18 -3.43
CA ALA A 58 11.83 -3.70 -2.09
C ALA A 58 10.60 -3.61 -1.18
N PHE A 59 9.69 -2.67 -1.44
CA PHE A 59 8.50 -2.43 -0.62
C PHE A 59 7.47 -3.55 -0.80
N ILE A 60 7.18 -3.92 -2.05
CA ILE A 60 6.34 -5.07 -2.42
C ILE A 60 6.93 -6.36 -1.84
N LYS A 61 8.23 -6.59 -2.05
CA LYS A 61 8.90 -7.78 -1.52
C LYS A 61 8.70 -7.91 -0.02
N LYS A 62 8.96 -6.83 0.72
CA LYS A 62 8.82 -6.82 2.19
C LYS A 62 7.37 -7.00 2.63
N ALA A 63 6.41 -6.38 1.94
CA ALA A 63 4.98 -6.52 2.23
C ALA A 63 4.49 -7.96 2.06
N CYS A 64 4.87 -8.62 0.97
CA CYS A 64 4.51 -10.00 0.68
C CYS A 64 5.15 -10.99 1.67
N ILE A 65 6.42 -10.78 2.04
CA ILE A 65 7.09 -11.57 3.09
C ILE A 65 6.38 -11.41 4.44
N ASN A 66 6.10 -10.16 4.85
CA ASN A 66 5.40 -9.89 6.11
C ASN A 66 3.99 -10.50 6.11
N THR A 67 3.28 -10.43 4.99
CA THR A 67 1.95 -11.06 4.83
C THR A 67 2.03 -12.57 5.03
N SER A 68 3.00 -13.21 4.36
CA SER A 68 3.24 -14.65 4.49
C SER A 68 3.55 -15.05 5.92
N GLN A 69 4.38 -14.27 6.63
CA GLN A 69 4.71 -14.49 8.04
C GLN A 69 3.49 -14.34 8.96
N ARG A 70 2.65 -13.32 8.75
CA ARG A 70 1.42 -13.13 9.53
C ARG A 70 0.47 -14.31 9.37
N ILE A 71 0.29 -14.80 8.14
CA ILE A 71 -0.55 -15.97 7.87
C ILE A 71 0.01 -17.23 8.54
N LYS A 72 1.33 -17.45 8.51
CA LYS A 72 1.97 -18.55 9.24
C LYS A 72 1.75 -18.47 10.75
N GLN A 73 1.59 -17.27 11.29
CA GLN A 73 1.32 -17.01 12.71
C GLN A 73 -0.19 -16.95 13.03
N ASN A 74 -1.08 -17.32 12.10
CA ASN A 74 -2.54 -17.18 12.25
C ASN A 74 -3.01 -15.76 12.61
N LYS A 75 -2.25 -14.73 12.20
CA LYS A 75 -2.62 -13.32 12.40
C LYS A 75 -3.45 -12.82 11.22
N PRO A 76 -4.45 -11.96 11.45
CA PRO A 76 -5.26 -11.41 10.38
C PRO A 76 -4.42 -10.57 9.42
N VAL A 77 -4.77 -10.65 8.14
CA VAL A 77 -4.23 -9.83 7.05
C VAL A 77 -5.37 -9.12 6.35
N THR A 78 -5.10 -7.95 5.77
CA THR A 78 -6.12 -7.14 5.10
C THR A 78 -5.70 -6.92 3.65
N PRO A 79 -6.61 -7.11 2.67
CA PRO A 79 -6.28 -6.83 1.26
C PRO A 79 -5.89 -5.37 1.06
N ALA A 80 -6.50 -4.45 1.83
CA ALA A 80 -6.26 -3.01 1.68
C ALA A 80 -4.78 -2.64 1.80
N PHE A 81 -4.05 -3.32 2.69
CA PHE A 81 -2.63 -3.04 2.91
C PHE A 81 -1.77 -3.45 1.71
N LEU A 82 -1.98 -4.67 1.18
CA LEU A 82 -1.26 -5.15 0.00
C LEU A 82 -1.52 -4.29 -1.23
N PHE A 83 -2.79 -3.98 -1.51
CA PHE A 83 -3.15 -3.12 -2.64
C PHE A 83 -2.59 -1.70 -2.48
N ALA A 84 -2.59 -1.15 -1.26
CA ALA A 84 -1.97 0.15 -0.98
C ALA A 84 -0.45 0.14 -1.25
N VAL A 85 0.24 -0.98 -0.97
CA VAL A 85 1.67 -1.16 -1.27
C VAL A 85 1.90 -1.27 -2.77
N PHE A 86 1.18 -2.16 -3.46
CA PHE A 86 1.39 -2.43 -4.89
C PHE A 86 1.18 -1.20 -5.76
N LEU A 87 0.28 -0.30 -5.36
CA LEU A 87 -0.07 0.91 -6.09
C LEU A 87 0.68 2.15 -5.59
N TRP A 88 1.52 2.04 -4.56
CA TRP A 88 2.16 3.19 -3.91
C TRP A 88 3.04 3.98 -4.88
N GLN A 89 3.88 3.30 -5.65
CA GLN A 89 4.76 3.96 -6.61
C GLN A 89 3.96 4.68 -7.71
N ALA A 90 2.92 4.04 -8.25
CA ALA A 90 2.04 4.64 -9.25
C ALA A 90 1.37 5.91 -8.72
N GLN A 91 0.87 5.86 -7.49
CA GLN A 91 0.27 7.01 -6.82
C GLN A 91 1.27 8.15 -6.62
N ASN A 92 2.50 7.88 -6.19
CA ASN A 92 3.54 8.90 -6.01
C ASN A 92 3.98 9.53 -7.35
N ASN A 93 4.13 8.73 -8.39
CA ASN A 93 4.43 9.22 -9.73
C ASN A 93 3.33 10.16 -10.22
N ARG A 94 2.07 9.76 -10.00
CA ARG A 94 0.92 10.59 -10.39
C ARG A 94 0.83 11.87 -9.57
N PHE A 95 1.07 11.79 -8.26
CA PHE A 95 1.15 12.93 -7.36
C PHE A 95 2.21 13.94 -7.82
N THR A 96 3.42 13.48 -8.14
CA THR A 96 4.51 14.33 -8.63
C THR A 96 4.12 15.09 -9.89
N HIS A 97 3.42 14.43 -10.82
CA HIS A 97 2.93 15.07 -12.04
C HIS A 97 1.86 16.14 -11.77
N ILE A 98 0.85 15.83 -10.95
CA ILE A 98 -0.24 16.75 -10.60
C ILE A 98 0.29 17.94 -9.80
N LYS A 99 1.23 17.70 -8.88
CA LYS A 99 1.77 18.71 -7.97
C LYS A 99 2.46 19.86 -8.70
N LYS A 100 2.99 19.64 -9.91
CA LYS A 100 3.55 20.69 -10.78
C LYS A 100 2.54 21.78 -11.14
N LYS A 101 1.25 21.43 -11.22
CA LYS A 101 0.16 22.36 -11.59
C LYS A 101 -0.75 22.72 -10.40
N GLN A 102 -0.82 21.86 -9.39
CA GLN A 102 -1.71 22.02 -8.24
C GLN A 102 -0.98 22.57 -7.00
N ARG A 103 -1.34 23.79 -6.58
CA ARG A 103 -0.74 24.47 -5.42
C ARG A 103 -1.05 23.79 -4.10
N SER A 104 -2.25 23.25 -3.91
CA SER A 104 -2.62 22.55 -2.67
C SER A 104 -2.04 21.14 -2.64
N PHE A 105 -1.27 20.81 -1.60
CA PHE A 105 -0.75 19.44 -1.39
C PHE A 105 -1.90 18.43 -1.23
N ASN A 106 -2.89 18.74 -0.39
CA ASN A 106 -3.99 17.83 -0.10
C ASN A 106 -4.83 17.54 -1.35
N LEU A 107 -5.14 18.56 -2.16
CA LEU A 107 -5.90 18.38 -3.40
C LEU A 107 -5.10 17.54 -4.41
N ALA A 108 -3.80 17.81 -4.56
CA ALA A 108 -2.93 17.01 -5.43
C ALA A 108 -2.85 15.54 -4.99
N MET A 109 -2.73 15.29 -3.68
CA MET A 109 -2.69 13.95 -3.11
C MET A 109 -4.00 13.19 -3.34
N MET A 110 -5.14 13.81 -3.02
CA MET A 110 -6.46 13.21 -3.23
C MET A 110 -6.69 12.87 -4.70
N GLN A 111 -6.36 13.80 -5.61
CA GLN A 111 -6.50 13.58 -7.05
C GLN A 111 -5.59 12.42 -7.53
N ALA A 112 -4.34 12.36 -7.09
CA ALA A 112 -3.43 11.28 -7.44
C ALA A 112 -3.92 9.91 -6.94
N CYS A 113 -4.44 9.86 -5.71
CA CYS A 113 -5.04 8.66 -5.14
C CYS A 113 -6.21 8.17 -6.00
N ASP A 114 -7.16 9.08 -6.30
CA ASP A 114 -8.38 8.74 -7.03
C ASP A 114 -8.07 8.28 -8.46
N GLU A 115 -7.19 8.99 -9.17
CA GLU A 115 -6.82 8.62 -10.52
C GLU A 115 -6.09 7.26 -10.58
N THR A 116 -5.19 6.98 -9.63
CA THR A 116 -4.48 5.68 -9.56
C THR A 116 -5.47 4.53 -9.30
N ILE A 117 -6.42 4.73 -8.38
CA ILE A 117 -7.46 3.76 -8.06
C ILE A 117 -8.39 3.53 -9.26
N ILE A 118 -8.82 4.60 -9.95
CA ILE A 118 -9.69 4.50 -11.14
C ILE A 118 -9.01 3.67 -12.24
N GLN A 119 -7.71 3.88 -12.47
CA GLN A 119 -6.99 3.07 -13.46
C GLN A 119 -6.88 1.61 -13.02
N GLN A 120 -6.66 1.33 -11.73
CA GLN A 120 -6.57 -0.03 -11.22
C GLN A 120 -7.91 -0.79 -11.32
N ILE A 121 -9.04 -0.12 -11.05
CA ILE A 121 -10.39 -0.72 -11.10
C ILE A 121 -10.72 -1.31 -12.48
N LYS A 122 -10.11 -0.77 -13.56
CA LYS A 122 -10.28 -1.29 -14.92
C LYS A 122 -9.74 -2.71 -15.10
N GLN A 123 -8.78 -3.12 -14.27
CA GLN A 123 -8.16 -4.45 -14.32
C GLN A 123 -8.71 -5.37 -13.23
N VAL A 124 -8.77 -4.86 -12.00
CA VAL A 124 -9.21 -5.63 -10.83
C VAL A 124 -10.16 -4.76 -10.02
N SER A 125 -11.38 -5.24 -9.81
CA SER A 125 -12.40 -4.51 -9.07
C SER A 125 -11.93 -4.25 -7.64
N LEU A 126 -12.10 -3.03 -7.15
CA LEU A 126 -11.79 -2.67 -5.77
C LEU A 126 -13.08 -2.22 -5.06
N PRO A 127 -13.61 -2.99 -4.09
CA PRO A 127 -14.79 -2.58 -3.34
C PRO A 127 -14.62 -1.20 -2.69
N LYS A 128 -15.72 -0.45 -2.53
CA LYS A 128 -15.69 0.92 -1.97
C LYS A 128 -15.00 1.01 -0.61
N TYR A 129 -15.23 0.03 0.27
CA TYR A 129 -14.58 0.00 1.59
C TYR A 129 -13.06 -0.17 1.47
N LEU A 130 -12.59 -0.88 0.45
CA LEU A 130 -11.18 -1.17 0.21
C LEU A 130 -10.48 0.09 -0.29
N THR A 131 -11.05 0.76 -1.29
CA THR A 131 -10.50 2.01 -1.85
C THR A 131 -10.49 3.13 -0.83
N ALA A 132 -11.51 3.21 0.03
CA ALA A 132 -11.51 4.13 1.17
C ALA A 132 -10.29 3.88 2.07
N ARG A 133 -10.07 2.64 2.53
CA ARG A 133 -8.93 2.28 3.39
C ARG A 133 -7.58 2.56 2.73
N ILE A 134 -7.42 2.27 1.43
CA ILE A 134 -6.20 2.58 0.69
C ILE A 134 -5.93 4.09 0.70
N ARG A 135 -6.95 4.90 0.38
CA ARG A 135 -6.85 6.37 0.41
C ARG A 135 -6.44 6.86 1.79
N ASP A 136 -7.02 6.31 2.85
CA ASP A 136 -6.68 6.70 4.22
C ASP A 136 -5.22 6.39 4.57
N ILE A 137 -4.72 5.20 4.20
CA ILE A 137 -3.33 4.81 4.43
C ILE A 137 -2.39 5.83 3.77
N TRP A 138 -2.65 6.18 2.50
CA TRP A 138 -1.83 7.12 1.73
C TRP A 138 -1.91 8.54 2.28
N MET A 139 -3.12 9.05 2.56
CA MET A 139 -3.31 10.38 3.14
C MET A 139 -2.65 10.53 4.51
N MET A 140 -2.61 9.45 5.29
CA MET A 140 -1.96 9.41 6.61
C MET A 140 -0.45 9.60 6.50
N GLN A 141 0.20 9.13 5.42
CA GLN A 141 1.66 9.19 5.27
C GLN A 141 2.20 10.61 5.46
N SER A 142 1.64 11.58 4.72
CA SER A 142 2.06 12.99 4.80
C SER A 142 1.93 13.61 6.20
N LYS A 143 1.04 13.08 7.04
CA LYS A 143 0.84 13.55 8.42
C LYS A 143 1.86 12.92 9.36
N LEU A 144 2.13 11.63 9.20
CA LEU A 144 3.08 10.89 10.02
C LEU A 144 4.52 11.30 9.74
N GLU A 145 4.86 11.56 8.47
CA GLU A 145 6.20 12.01 8.05
C GLU A 145 6.62 13.32 8.73
N LYS A 146 5.67 14.22 9.02
CA LYS A 146 5.97 15.55 9.61
C LYS A 146 6.08 15.56 11.13
N MET A 147 5.67 14.51 11.83
CA MET A 147 5.75 14.39 13.30
C MET A 147 5.24 15.62 14.08
N HIS A 148 4.20 16.31 13.60
CA HIS A 148 3.76 17.56 14.22
C HIS A 148 3.31 17.36 15.68
N PRO A 149 4.01 17.92 16.70
CA PRO A 149 3.76 17.62 18.12
C PRO A 149 2.31 17.87 18.55
N LYS A 150 1.74 18.99 18.12
CA LYS A 150 0.34 19.37 18.43
C LYS A 150 -0.73 18.43 17.86
N LYS A 151 -0.38 17.61 16.86
CA LYS A 151 -1.31 16.67 16.21
C LYS A 151 -1.11 15.23 16.64
N VAL A 152 -0.13 14.95 17.49
CA VAL A 152 0.23 13.59 17.91
C VAL A 152 -0.95 12.87 18.52
N GLN A 153 -1.58 13.44 19.57
CA GLN A 153 -2.71 12.81 20.25
C GLN A 153 -3.91 12.58 19.33
N PHE A 154 -4.20 13.56 18.47
CA PHE A 154 -5.26 13.44 17.47
C PHE A 154 -4.99 12.32 16.47
N LEU A 155 -3.74 12.17 16.02
CA LEU A 155 -3.36 11.11 15.09
C LEU A 155 -3.40 9.73 15.75
N LEU A 156 -2.94 9.58 17.00
CA LEU A 156 -3.03 8.32 17.76
C LEU A 156 -4.47 7.86 17.95
N GLY A 157 -5.39 8.79 18.23
CA GLY A 157 -6.82 8.50 18.38
C GLY A 157 -7.54 8.18 17.06
N HIS A 158 -6.89 8.37 15.90
CA HIS A 158 -7.53 8.15 14.62
C HIS A 158 -7.72 6.63 14.34
N PRO A 159 -8.93 6.16 13.96
CA PRO A 159 -9.22 4.72 13.78
C PRO A 159 -8.30 3.98 12.79
N ARG A 160 -7.68 4.73 11.87
CA ARG A 160 -6.82 4.21 10.80
C ARG A 160 -5.33 4.44 11.05
N PHE A 161 -4.97 4.96 12.23
CA PHE A 161 -3.58 5.21 12.61
C PHE A 161 -2.72 3.95 12.46
N ARG A 162 -3.19 2.81 12.98
CA ARG A 162 -2.42 1.56 12.98
C ARG A 162 -1.94 1.16 11.58
N MET A 163 -2.84 1.16 10.58
CA MET A 163 -2.47 0.80 9.20
C MET A 163 -1.54 1.85 8.57
N GLY A 164 -1.77 3.14 8.82
CA GLY A 164 -0.88 4.20 8.33
C GLY A 164 0.52 4.11 8.93
N TYR A 165 0.62 3.81 10.22
CA TYR A 165 1.87 3.59 10.93
C TYR A 165 2.58 2.32 10.45
N ASP A 166 1.89 1.18 10.33
CA ASP A 166 2.47 -0.06 9.81
C ASP A 166 3.03 0.14 8.39
N PHE A 167 2.35 0.95 7.58
CA PHE A 167 2.80 1.31 6.23
C PHE A 167 4.05 2.21 6.27
N LEU A 168 4.10 3.20 7.17
CA LEU A 168 5.28 4.05 7.38
C LEU A 168 6.50 3.23 7.82
N VAL A 169 6.33 2.35 8.81
CA VAL A 169 7.39 1.46 9.29
C VAL A 169 7.89 0.59 8.15
N LEU A 170 6.98 0.02 7.36
CA LEU A 170 7.36 -0.81 6.23
C LEU A 170 8.15 -0.02 5.18
N ARG A 171 7.69 1.20 4.83
CA ARG A 171 8.41 2.10 3.91
C ARG A 171 9.81 2.45 4.41
N SER A 172 9.94 2.77 5.70
CA SER A 172 11.21 3.12 6.31
C SER A 172 12.24 1.98 6.26
N LYS A 173 11.76 0.74 6.27
CA LYS A 173 12.59 -0.47 6.22
C LYS A 173 12.82 -1.00 4.81
N SER A 174 12.31 -0.32 3.77
CA SER A 174 12.39 -0.81 2.39
C SER A 174 12.84 0.25 1.38
N ILE A 175 12.06 1.30 1.17
CA ILE A 175 12.23 2.23 0.04
C ILE A 175 12.51 3.67 0.47
N ASN A 176 12.30 4.00 1.74
CA ASN A 176 12.51 5.35 2.28
C ASN A 176 13.26 5.32 3.63
N PRO A 177 14.54 4.92 3.68
CA PRO A 177 15.33 4.85 4.93
C PRO A 177 15.34 6.16 5.73
N GLU A 178 15.22 7.30 5.07
CA GLU A 178 15.09 8.63 5.67
C GLU A 178 13.89 8.77 6.61
N LEU A 179 12.85 7.93 6.46
CA LEU A 179 11.67 7.92 7.33
C LEU A 179 11.87 7.14 8.63
N LYS A 180 13.06 6.59 8.87
CA LYS A 180 13.36 5.82 10.08
C LYS A 180 13.11 6.63 11.35
N GLU A 181 13.51 7.90 11.38
CA GLU A 181 13.29 8.77 12.54
C GLU A 181 11.79 8.95 12.83
N ALA A 182 10.98 9.19 11.80
CA ALA A 182 9.54 9.29 11.94
C ALA A 182 8.91 7.98 12.43
N ALA A 183 9.33 6.84 11.88
CA ALA A 183 8.87 5.53 12.33
C ALA A 183 9.22 5.28 13.81
N ASP A 184 10.46 5.57 14.21
CA ASP A 184 10.94 5.41 15.58
C ASP A 184 10.21 6.34 16.56
N PHE A 185 9.95 7.59 16.16
CA PHE A 185 9.15 8.55 16.93
C PHE A 185 7.74 8.00 17.22
N TRP A 186 7.01 7.58 16.19
CA TRP A 186 5.67 7.05 16.36
C TRP A 186 5.68 5.73 17.14
N THR A 187 6.74 4.93 17.07
CA THR A 187 6.91 3.72 17.90
C THR A 187 6.94 4.10 19.38
N LYS A 188 7.81 5.04 19.76
CA LYS A 188 7.99 5.48 21.15
C LYS A 188 6.71 6.07 21.75
N VAL A 189 6.04 6.92 20.97
CA VAL A 189 4.81 7.60 21.41
C VAL A 189 3.64 6.63 21.62
N GLN A 190 3.60 5.51 20.90
CA GLN A 190 2.61 4.46 21.12
C GLN A 190 2.85 3.66 22.41
N GLU A 191 4.11 3.51 22.82
CA GLU A 191 4.50 2.74 24.02
C GLU A 191 4.40 3.57 25.31
N LYS A 192 4.61 4.89 25.21
CA LYS A 192 4.42 5.85 26.31
C LYS A 192 3.67 7.07 25.77
N PRO A 193 2.37 7.25 26.08
CA PRO A 193 1.68 8.51 25.82
C PRO A 193 2.50 9.63 26.46
N LEU A 194 2.97 10.59 25.68
CA LEU A 194 3.77 11.71 26.19
C LEU A 194 2.95 12.48 27.23
N ASP A 195 3.49 12.66 28.43
CA ASP A 195 3.05 13.70 29.37
C ASP A 195 3.43 15.06 28.77
N MET A 196 2.54 15.60 27.93
CA MET A 196 2.73 16.82 27.15
C MET A 196 2.73 18.12 27.99
N ASN A 197 2.84 18.02 29.33
CA ASN A 197 2.89 19.17 30.24
C ASN A 197 4.30 19.69 30.52
N ASN A 198 5.35 18.99 30.09
CA ASN A 198 6.73 19.41 30.32
C ASN A 198 7.49 19.51 29.00
N HIS A 199 7.35 20.63 28.27
CA HIS A 199 8.44 21.20 27.47
C HIS A 199 8.30 22.74 27.49
N PRO A 200 9.35 23.50 27.85
CA PRO A 200 9.30 24.94 27.93
C PRO A 200 9.25 25.57 26.53
N ALA A 201 8.69 26.78 26.50
CA ALA A 201 8.40 27.60 25.31
C ALA A 201 9.62 27.90 24.43
#